data_AF-A0A0V0IBC8-F1
#
_entry.id   AF-A0A0V0IBC8-F1
#
_cell.length_a   1.000
_cell.length_b   1.000
_cell.length_c   1.000
_cell.angle_alpha   90.00
_cell.angle_beta   90.00
_cell.angle_gamma   90.00
#
_symmetry.space_group_name_H-M   'P 1'
#
loop_
_entity.id
_entity.type
_entity.pdbx_description
1 polymer ?
#
loop_
_entity_poly.entity_id
_entity_poly.type
_entity_poly.pdbx_seq_one_letter_code
_entity_poly.pdbx_strand_id
1 'polypeptide(L)'
;MSPYIATQSGAGNTPNNTKTLSTSWMFPYLFVVSFAGLFSIVALRKLMIIKYKLTYPSGTATAYLINCFHTPKGAKLAKKQVGSLFKSFGFSFIFGAIQWLVARDEGCGFGSLHTFGAQAYAKRFYFDFSSTYVGVGMLCPYMVNISLLIGAIVSWAIMWPMIEEKKGDWYSAQLSATSLHGIQGYRVFIAIAMMLGDGLFHFAYMLVVTISSFTERGPPQNDYSDEDDHDKKIRNDYFLKDQIPNWAAVGGYAGIALISIIVVPITFHSLKWYHVLVAYLIAPILAFCKSYGAGLTDWSLASNYGKIAILTFSYWVGLENGGVIAGLASCGLMMSILDTASGLMGDFKTGYLTLTSPRSMFFSQLIGTAMDCVITPLVFWIFNSAYKLGDPEGSYPAPYGLMYRGIALLGVEGFGSLPKHCLRLAIGFFW
;
A
#
# COMPACT_ATOMS: atom_id res chain seq x y z
N MET A 1 -6.77 9.36 13.13
CA MET A 1 -6.25 10.68 12.72
C MET A 1 -5.75 11.42 13.94
N SER A 2 -4.50 11.91 13.95
CA SER A 2 -4.02 12.73 15.07
C SER A 2 -4.75 14.08 15.08
N PRO A 3 -5.04 14.67 16.25
CA PRO A 3 -5.67 15.98 16.33
C PRO A 3 -4.89 17.06 15.57
N TYR A 4 -3.56 17.01 15.64
CA TYR A 4 -2.67 17.98 14.99
C TYR A 4 -2.75 17.96 13.46
N ILE A 5 -2.80 16.78 12.83
CA ILE A 5 -2.94 16.72 11.36
C ILE A 5 -4.39 17.03 10.96
N ALA A 6 -5.35 16.72 11.83
CA ALA A 6 -6.76 16.99 11.58
C ALA A 6 -7.05 18.50 11.49
N THR A 7 -6.45 19.32 12.36
CA THR A 7 -6.62 20.80 12.33
C THR A 7 -6.18 21.44 11.02
N GLN A 8 -5.20 20.85 10.32
CA GLN A 8 -4.72 21.34 9.04
C GLN A 8 -5.76 21.23 7.92
N SER A 9 -6.73 20.32 8.06
CA SER A 9 -7.75 20.05 7.05
C SER A 9 -9.04 20.88 7.19
N GLY A 10 -9.18 21.68 8.25
CA GLY A 10 -10.30 22.62 8.46
C GLY A 10 -11.69 22.02 8.72
N ALA A 11 -12.01 20.82 8.22
CA ALA A 11 -13.35 20.20 8.27
C ALA A 11 -13.41 18.92 9.12
N GLY A 12 -14.57 18.67 9.76
CA GLY A 12 -14.86 17.42 10.49
C GLY A 12 -14.00 17.15 11.73
N ASN A 13 -13.48 18.19 12.39
CA ASN A 13 -12.65 18.09 13.59
C ASN A 13 -13.47 17.95 14.86
N THR A 14 -14.20 16.84 15.00
CA THR A 14 -14.87 16.51 16.27
C THR A 14 -13.97 15.59 17.12
N PRO A 15 -14.14 15.57 18.46
CA PRO A 15 -13.45 14.62 19.33
C PRO A 15 -13.62 13.16 18.88
N ASN A 16 -14.79 12.83 18.33
CA ASN A 16 -15.09 11.49 17.81
C ASN A 16 -14.34 11.14 16.50
N ASN A 17 -13.80 12.13 15.78
CA ASN A 17 -13.06 11.94 14.51
C ASN A 17 -11.54 12.14 14.67
N THR A 18 -11.06 12.32 15.89
CA THR A 18 -9.62 12.44 16.20
C THR A 18 -9.23 11.50 17.34
N LYS A 19 -8.03 10.93 17.27
CA LYS A 19 -7.51 10.02 18.30
C LYS A 19 -6.05 10.32 18.51
N THR A 20 -5.65 10.48 19.78
CA THR A 20 -4.25 10.70 20.15
C THR A 20 -3.43 9.47 19.79
N LEU A 21 -2.25 9.73 19.22
CA LEU A 21 -1.30 8.68 18.87
C LEU A 21 -0.70 8.13 20.15
N SER A 22 -0.88 6.84 20.40
CA SER A 22 -0.31 6.16 21.55
C SER A 22 0.00 4.73 21.19
N THR A 23 1.16 4.25 21.63
CA THR A 23 1.57 2.86 21.47
C THR A 23 0.61 1.89 22.18
N SER A 24 -0.05 2.33 23.26
CA SER A 24 -0.93 1.50 24.08
C SER A 24 -2.07 0.85 23.30
N TRP A 25 -2.60 1.53 22.28
CA TRP A 25 -3.65 0.98 21.42
C TRP A 25 -3.11 0.43 20.09
N MET A 26 -1.95 0.90 19.63
CA MET A 26 -1.34 0.43 18.38
C MET A 26 -0.90 -1.04 18.48
N PHE A 27 -0.29 -1.44 19.60
CA PHE A 27 0.10 -2.84 19.81
C PHE A 27 -1.09 -3.80 19.72
N PRO A 28 -2.13 -3.71 20.57
CA PRO A 28 -3.24 -4.66 20.52
C PRO A 28 -3.97 -4.61 19.18
N TYR A 29 -4.07 -3.45 18.55
CA TYR A 29 -4.68 -3.34 17.22
C TYR A 29 -3.90 -4.14 16.16
N LEU A 30 -2.57 -3.95 16.05
CA LEU A 30 -1.75 -4.67 15.08
C LEU A 30 -1.73 -6.19 15.31
N PHE A 31 -1.60 -6.62 16.57
CA PHE A 31 -1.64 -8.04 16.92
C PHE A 31 -2.93 -8.73 16.50
N VAL A 32 -4.03 -8.00 16.46
CA VAL A 32 -5.35 -8.52 16.15
C VAL A 32 -5.62 -8.55 14.64
N VAL A 33 -5.13 -7.56 13.89
CA VAL A 33 -5.39 -7.48 12.44
C VAL A 33 -4.36 -8.21 11.58
N SER A 34 -3.08 -8.22 11.97
CA SER A 34 -1.99 -8.71 11.11
C SER A 34 -2.01 -10.21 10.87
N PHE A 35 -2.43 -10.99 11.87
CA PHE A 35 -2.39 -12.45 11.78
C PHE A 35 -3.52 -13.04 10.92
N ALA A 36 -4.65 -12.34 10.80
CA ALA A 36 -5.82 -12.88 10.11
C ALA A 36 -5.56 -13.19 8.63
N GLY A 37 -4.76 -12.38 7.95
CA GLY A 37 -4.38 -12.63 6.55
C GLY A 37 -3.66 -13.96 6.34
N LEU A 38 -2.77 -14.31 7.26
CA LEU A 38 -2.01 -15.57 7.22
C LEU A 38 -2.94 -16.78 7.20
N PHE A 39 -3.95 -16.81 8.08
CA PHE A 39 -4.89 -17.92 8.16
C PHE A 39 -5.90 -17.94 7.02
N SER A 40 -6.27 -16.77 6.47
CA SER A 40 -7.28 -16.66 5.40
C SER A 40 -6.88 -17.35 4.08
N ILE A 41 -5.58 -17.35 3.75
CA ILE A 41 -5.10 -17.77 2.42
C ILE A 41 -4.48 -19.16 2.42
N VAL A 42 -4.14 -19.73 3.59
CA VAL A 42 -3.46 -21.03 3.71
C VAL A 42 -4.22 -22.16 3.01
N ALA A 43 -5.54 -22.18 3.12
CA ALA A 43 -6.38 -23.19 2.45
C ALA A 43 -6.34 -23.08 0.91
N LEU A 44 -6.01 -21.90 0.38
CA LEU A 44 -6.00 -21.60 -1.06
C LEU A 44 -4.62 -21.83 -1.71
N ARG A 45 -3.59 -22.18 -0.93
CA ARG A 45 -2.21 -22.36 -1.43
C ARG A 45 -2.08 -23.39 -2.56
N LYS A 46 -2.80 -24.52 -2.44
CA LYS A 46 -2.77 -25.59 -3.47
C LYS A 46 -3.39 -25.10 -4.77
N LEU A 47 -4.48 -24.34 -4.65
CA LEU A 47 -5.18 -23.77 -5.79
C LEU A 47 -4.27 -22.79 -6.54
N MET A 48 -3.62 -21.88 -5.82
CA MET A 48 -2.85 -20.79 -6.43
C MET A 48 -1.49 -21.22 -6.96
N ILE A 49 -0.76 -22.05 -6.20
CA ILE A 49 0.62 -22.45 -6.54
C ILE A 49 0.67 -23.66 -7.47
N ILE A 50 -0.12 -24.71 -7.20
CA ILE A 50 -0.08 -25.96 -7.98
C ILE A 50 -1.06 -25.91 -9.16
N LYS A 51 -2.32 -25.55 -8.90
CA LYS A 51 -3.36 -25.62 -9.94
C LYS A 51 -3.29 -24.46 -10.93
N TYR A 52 -3.27 -23.22 -10.43
CA TYR A 52 -3.17 -22.02 -11.28
C TYR A 52 -1.75 -21.67 -11.69
N LYS A 53 -0.73 -22.30 -11.08
CA LYS A 53 0.69 -22.11 -11.41
C LYS A 53 1.11 -20.64 -11.46
N LEU A 54 0.52 -19.81 -10.60
CA LEU A 54 0.81 -18.37 -10.58
C LEU A 54 2.31 -18.12 -10.37
N THR A 55 2.84 -17.13 -11.07
CA THR A 55 4.27 -16.87 -11.13
C THR A 55 4.79 -16.30 -9.83
N TYR A 56 4.09 -15.34 -9.21
CA TYR A 56 4.60 -14.49 -8.12
C TYR A 56 6.03 -14.02 -8.42
N PRO A 57 6.21 -13.04 -9.31
CA PRO A 57 7.52 -12.66 -9.82
C PRO A 57 8.57 -12.38 -8.74
N SER A 58 8.25 -11.64 -7.68
CA SER A 58 9.17 -11.38 -6.56
C SER A 58 9.56 -12.66 -5.81
N GLY A 59 8.59 -13.53 -5.50
CA GLY A 59 8.86 -14.81 -4.84
C GLY A 59 9.71 -15.74 -5.70
N THR A 60 9.43 -15.79 -7.01
CA THR A 60 10.22 -16.56 -7.97
C THR A 60 11.65 -16.02 -8.11
N ALA A 61 11.83 -14.70 -8.20
CA ALA A 61 13.17 -14.08 -8.23
C ALA A 61 13.97 -14.40 -6.97
N THR A 62 13.32 -14.34 -5.80
CA THR A 62 13.91 -14.71 -4.50
C THR A 62 14.36 -16.17 -4.50
N ALA A 63 13.51 -17.08 -4.96
CA ALA A 63 13.85 -18.50 -5.06
C ALA A 63 15.05 -18.75 -5.99
N TYR A 64 15.09 -18.09 -7.15
CA TYR A 64 16.24 -18.21 -8.05
C TYR A 64 17.52 -17.68 -7.41
N LEU A 65 17.47 -16.57 -6.67
CA LEU A 65 18.61 -16.04 -5.96
C LEU A 65 19.12 -17.02 -4.88
N ILE A 66 18.21 -17.59 -4.07
CA ILE A 66 18.56 -18.60 -3.06
C ILE A 66 19.21 -19.81 -3.74
N ASN A 67 18.59 -20.36 -4.79
CA ASN A 67 19.13 -21.49 -5.53
C ASN A 67 20.47 -21.17 -6.21
N CYS A 68 20.73 -19.92 -6.63
CA CYS A 68 22.04 -19.50 -7.12
C CYS A 68 23.13 -19.63 -6.04
N PHE A 69 22.84 -19.33 -4.78
CA PHE A 69 23.83 -19.52 -3.71
C PHE A 69 24.17 -21.00 -3.47
N HIS A 70 23.25 -21.90 -3.78
CA HIS A 70 23.41 -23.34 -3.58
C HIS A 70 23.91 -24.10 -4.83
N THR A 71 24.22 -23.39 -5.93
CA THR A 71 24.78 -24.01 -7.14
C THR A 71 26.23 -23.57 -7.40
N PRO A 72 27.12 -24.50 -7.82
CA PRO A 72 28.53 -24.18 -8.06
C PRO A 72 28.77 -23.13 -9.15
N LYS A 73 27.83 -22.95 -10.10
CA LYS A 73 27.86 -21.87 -11.11
C LYS A 73 27.36 -20.53 -10.57
N GLY A 74 26.57 -20.51 -9.51
CA GLY A 74 25.94 -19.29 -8.97
C GLY A 74 26.86 -18.44 -8.10
N ALA A 75 27.95 -18.99 -7.55
CA ALA A 75 28.94 -18.21 -6.79
C ALA A 75 29.58 -17.06 -7.61
N LYS A 76 29.82 -17.27 -8.91
CA LYS A 76 30.37 -16.24 -9.81
C LYS A 76 29.33 -15.14 -10.10
N LEU A 77 28.06 -15.52 -10.25
CA LEU A 77 26.95 -14.59 -10.47
C LEU A 77 26.65 -13.78 -9.20
N ALA A 78 26.58 -14.44 -8.05
CA ALA A 78 26.39 -13.82 -6.74
C ALA A 78 27.52 -12.83 -6.42
N LYS A 79 28.79 -13.19 -6.68
CA LYS A 79 29.93 -12.27 -6.51
C LYS A 79 29.78 -11.03 -7.39
N LYS A 80 29.28 -11.17 -8.62
CA LYS A 80 29.03 -10.03 -9.52
C LYS A 80 27.89 -9.15 -9.03
N GLN A 81 26.80 -9.74 -8.54
CA GLN A 81 25.65 -9.01 -7.97
C GLN A 81 26.04 -8.23 -6.71
N VAL A 82 26.68 -8.89 -5.75
CA VAL A 82 27.18 -8.26 -4.52
C VAL A 82 28.20 -7.16 -4.85
N GLY A 83 29.12 -7.43 -5.77
CA GLY A 83 30.08 -6.42 -6.24
C GLY A 83 29.43 -5.20 -6.88
N SER A 84 28.34 -5.36 -7.63
CA SER A 84 27.57 -4.24 -8.18
C SER A 84 26.86 -3.46 -7.08
N LEU A 85 26.26 -4.16 -6.10
CA LEU A 85 25.55 -3.55 -4.98
C LEU A 85 26.47 -2.66 -4.15
N PHE A 86 27.67 -3.13 -3.80
CA PHE A 86 28.65 -2.32 -3.07
C PHE A 86 29.15 -1.12 -3.87
N LYS A 87 29.33 -1.25 -5.19
CA LYS A 87 29.71 -0.12 -6.05
C LYS A 87 28.63 0.95 -6.11
N SER A 88 27.37 0.54 -6.32
CA SER A 88 26.23 1.46 -6.34
C SER A 88 26.00 2.12 -4.98
N PHE A 89 26.14 1.36 -3.89
CA PHE A 89 26.08 1.90 -2.53
C PHE A 89 27.18 2.94 -2.29
N GLY A 90 28.43 2.62 -2.64
CA GLY A 90 29.56 3.56 -2.50
C GLY A 90 29.35 4.85 -3.28
N PHE A 91 28.87 4.76 -4.53
CA PHE A 91 28.52 5.94 -5.33
C PHE A 91 27.42 6.78 -4.67
N SER A 92 26.31 6.16 -4.24
CA SER A 92 25.21 6.88 -3.60
C SER A 92 25.63 7.53 -2.28
N PHE A 93 26.48 6.86 -1.49
CA PHE A 93 27.00 7.40 -0.24
C PHE A 93 27.89 8.63 -0.46
N ILE A 94 28.85 8.53 -1.39
CA ILE A 94 29.74 9.66 -1.73
C ILE A 94 28.93 10.82 -2.31
N PHE A 95 27.98 10.54 -3.21
CA PHE A 95 27.14 11.56 -3.81
C PHE A 95 26.26 12.27 -2.76
N GLY A 96 25.66 11.52 -1.83
CA GLY A 96 24.92 12.09 -0.71
C GLY A 96 25.79 12.94 0.22
N ALA A 97 27.03 12.51 0.50
CA ALA A 97 27.99 13.29 1.28
C ALA A 97 28.38 14.60 0.58
N ILE A 98 28.57 14.58 -0.75
CA ILE A 98 28.81 15.80 -1.54
C ILE A 98 27.59 16.72 -1.50
N GLN A 99 26.38 16.19 -1.70
CA GLN A 99 25.16 16.99 -1.62
C GLN A 99 25.01 17.65 -0.25
N TRP A 100 25.30 16.92 0.83
CA TRP A 100 25.27 17.46 2.19
C TRP A 100 26.32 18.55 2.41
N LEU A 101 27.56 18.38 1.93
CA LEU A 101 28.60 19.40 2.04
C LEU A 101 28.30 20.67 1.24
N VAL A 102 27.61 20.55 0.11
CA VAL A 102 27.24 21.67 -0.77
C VAL A 102 25.96 22.37 -0.28
N ALA A 103 25.05 21.64 0.35
CA ALA A 103 23.84 22.17 0.97
C ALA A 103 24.16 22.86 2.31
N ARG A 104 24.73 24.06 2.22
CA ARG A 104 25.19 24.85 3.39
C ARG A 104 24.05 25.45 4.23
N ASP A 105 22.86 25.63 3.64
CA ASP A 105 21.65 26.21 4.24
C ASP A 105 20.36 25.54 3.70
N GLU A 106 19.24 25.66 4.42
CA GLU A 106 17.92 25.19 3.98
C GLU A 106 17.50 25.87 2.65
N GLY A 107 17.32 25.06 1.60
CA GLY A 107 16.97 25.55 0.26
C GLY A 107 18.15 25.84 -0.67
N CYS A 108 19.39 25.53 -0.26
CA CYS A 108 20.58 25.59 -1.11
C CYS A 108 21.12 24.19 -1.43
N GLY A 109 21.61 23.98 -2.65
CA GLY A 109 22.27 22.73 -3.07
C GLY A 109 21.69 22.12 -4.35
N PHE A 110 22.14 20.90 -4.70
CA PHE A 110 21.68 20.19 -5.90
C PHE A 110 20.21 19.75 -5.86
N GLY A 111 19.59 19.73 -4.68
CA GLY A 111 18.17 19.39 -4.50
C GLY A 111 17.18 20.55 -4.71
N SER A 112 17.66 21.78 -4.85
CA SER A 112 16.83 23.00 -5.02
C SER A 112 17.29 23.88 -6.18
N LEU A 113 17.99 23.29 -7.14
CA LEU A 113 18.58 24.06 -8.24
C LEU A 113 17.46 24.65 -9.12
N HIS A 114 17.50 25.97 -9.33
CA HIS A 114 16.57 26.72 -10.21
C HIS A 114 16.80 26.41 -11.69
N THR A 115 16.72 25.14 -12.06
CA THR A 115 17.02 24.56 -13.39
C THR A 115 16.28 25.24 -14.53
N PHE A 116 15.03 25.64 -14.29
CA PHE A 116 14.17 26.31 -15.27
C PHE A 116 13.89 27.79 -14.93
N GLY A 117 14.68 28.38 -14.02
CA GLY A 117 14.51 29.76 -13.55
C GLY A 117 13.59 29.92 -12.33
N ALA A 118 13.56 31.13 -11.77
CA ALA A 118 12.90 31.42 -10.49
C ALA A 118 11.36 31.29 -10.55
N GLN A 119 10.74 31.62 -11.68
CA GLN A 119 9.28 31.51 -11.86
C GLN A 119 8.82 30.05 -11.90
N ALA A 120 9.54 29.17 -12.59
CA ALA A 120 9.27 27.74 -12.61
C ALA A 120 9.51 27.10 -11.25
N TYR A 121 10.58 27.52 -10.55
CA TYR A 121 10.85 27.08 -9.18
C TYR A 121 9.74 27.49 -8.20
N ALA A 122 9.19 28.70 -8.32
CA ALA A 122 8.04 29.15 -7.52
C ALA A 122 6.78 28.29 -7.73
N LYS A 123 6.64 27.68 -8.92
CA LYS A 123 5.59 26.70 -9.25
C LYS A 123 6.00 25.25 -8.96
N ARG A 124 7.10 25.03 -8.21
CA ARG A 124 7.68 23.71 -7.85
C ARG A 124 8.11 22.86 -9.06
N PHE A 125 8.44 23.50 -10.18
CA PHE A 125 8.92 22.82 -11.38
C PHE A 125 10.44 22.94 -11.50
N TYR A 126 11.16 21.91 -11.03
CA TYR A 126 12.63 21.83 -11.06
C TYR A 126 13.11 20.38 -11.03
N PHE A 127 14.37 20.13 -11.39
CA PHE A 127 15.00 18.82 -11.20
C PHE A 127 15.60 18.68 -9.80
N ASP A 128 15.13 17.66 -9.07
CA ASP A 128 15.79 17.15 -7.87
C ASP A 128 16.75 16.02 -8.29
N PHE A 129 18.05 16.24 -8.14
CA PHE A 129 19.09 15.25 -8.46
C PHE A 129 19.29 14.23 -7.34
N SER A 130 18.22 13.72 -6.73
CA SER A 130 18.31 12.69 -5.70
C SER A 130 18.67 11.33 -6.31
N SER A 131 19.77 10.73 -5.85
CA SER A 131 20.19 9.38 -6.28
C SER A 131 19.14 8.32 -5.94
N THR A 132 18.31 8.56 -4.91
CA THR A 132 17.17 7.70 -4.57
C THR A 132 16.15 7.67 -5.70
N TYR A 133 15.76 8.82 -6.25
CA TYR A 133 14.81 8.88 -7.37
C TYR A 133 15.40 8.31 -8.67
N VAL A 134 16.70 8.50 -8.90
CA VAL A 134 17.41 7.84 -10.01
C VAL A 134 17.37 6.31 -9.85
N GLY A 135 17.66 5.80 -8.65
CA GLY A 135 17.59 4.38 -8.33
C GLY A 135 16.19 3.80 -8.53
N VAL A 136 15.15 4.50 -8.04
CA VAL A 136 13.75 4.12 -8.27
C VAL A 136 13.43 4.12 -9.77
N GLY A 137 13.85 5.14 -10.51
CA GLY A 137 13.67 5.21 -11.97
C GLY A 137 14.37 4.09 -12.73
N MET A 138 15.53 3.62 -12.28
CA MET A 138 16.22 2.46 -12.88
C MET A 138 15.49 1.14 -12.65
N LEU A 139 14.73 1.04 -11.57
CA LEU A 139 13.91 -0.14 -11.24
C LEU A 139 12.56 -0.12 -11.96
N CYS A 140 11.98 1.06 -12.15
CA CYS A 140 10.69 1.21 -12.80
C CYS A 140 10.80 1.04 -14.33
N PRO A 141 9.83 0.35 -14.99
CA PRO A 141 9.77 0.30 -16.44
C PRO A 141 9.75 1.70 -17.05
N TYR A 142 10.38 1.86 -18.21
CA TYR A 142 10.45 3.16 -18.90
C TYR A 142 9.06 3.77 -19.15
N MET A 143 8.05 2.94 -19.42
CA MET A 143 6.65 3.39 -19.58
C MET A 143 6.11 4.08 -18.33
N VAL A 144 6.45 3.59 -17.13
CA VAL A 144 6.04 4.20 -15.86
C VAL A 144 6.75 5.53 -15.67
N ASN A 145 8.06 5.58 -15.92
CA ASN A 145 8.85 6.82 -15.80
C ASN A 145 8.35 7.92 -16.75
N ILE A 146 8.06 7.56 -18.00
CA ILE A 146 7.50 8.50 -19.00
C ILE A 146 6.09 8.94 -18.57
N SER A 147 5.25 8.02 -18.11
CA SER A 147 3.89 8.36 -17.66
C SER A 147 3.90 9.30 -16.45
N LEU A 148 4.81 9.07 -15.48
CA LEU A 148 5.01 9.95 -14.34
C LEU A 148 5.50 11.34 -14.78
N LEU A 149 6.44 11.40 -15.74
CA LEU A 149 6.92 12.67 -16.28
C LEU A 149 5.81 13.44 -16.98
N ILE A 150 5.03 12.78 -17.85
CA ILE A 150 3.89 13.39 -18.54
C ILE A 150 2.86 13.85 -17.51
N GLY A 151 2.52 13.02 -16.53
CA GLY A 151 1.60 13.37 -15.46
C GLY A 151 2.08 14.57 -14.63
N ALA A 152 3.37 14.65 -14.33
CA ALA A 152 3.97 15.80 -13.63
C ALA A 152 3.87 17.08 -14.46
N ILE A 153 4.16 17.02 -15.77
CA ILE A 153 4.04 18.16 -16.67
C ILE A 153 2.57 18.61 -16.79
N VAL A 154 1.65 17.69 -17.07
CA VAL A 154 0.22 18.01 -17.21
C VAL A 154 -0.36 18.58 -15.92
N SER A 155 -0.01 18.02 -14.77
CA SER A 155 -0.53 18.49 -13.48
C SER A 155 0.07 19.83 -13.04
N TRP A 156 1.40 19.94 -12.97
CA TRP A 156 2.07 21.10 -12.40
C TRP A 156 2.29 22.25 -13.39
N ALA A 157 2.52 21.96 -14.68
CA ALA A 157 2.76 23.00 -15.68
C ALA A 157 1.46 23.55 -16.29
N ILE A 158 0.40 22.74 -16.36
CA ILE A 158 -0.85 23.11 -17.07
C ILE A 158 -2.03 23.20 -16.09
N MET A 159 -2.41 22.11 -15.45
CA MET A 159 -3.67 22.01 -14.72
C MET A 159 -3.74 22.92 -13.48
N TRP A 160 -2.75 22.88 -12.58
CA TRP A 160 -2.78 23.70 -11.37
C TRP A 160 -2.72 25.21 -11.64
N PRO A 161 -1.84 25.71 -12.52
CA PRO A 161 -1.86 27.12 -12.90
C PRO A 161 -3.22 27.59 -13.45
N MET A 162 -3.85 26.79 -14.33
CA MET A 162 -5.17 27.12 -14.90
C MET A 162 -6.28 27.20 -13.84
N ILE A 163 -6.27 26.33 -12.84
CA ILE A 163 -7.25 26.38 -11.74
C ILE A 163 -6.95 27.54 -10.79
N GLU A 164 -5.67 27.84 -10.54
CA GLU A 164 -5.24 28.98 -9.73
C GLU A 164 -5.67 30.33 -10.32
N GLU A 165 -5.70 30.47 -11.65
CA GLU A 165 -6.21 31.66 -12.34
C GLU A 165 -7.72 31.90 -12.12
N LYS A 166 -8.48 30.86 -11.75
CA LYS A 166 -9.92 30.96 -11.46
C LYS A 166 -10.25 31.27 -10.00
N LYS A 167 -9.25 31.69 -9.23
CA LYS A 167 -9.41 32.15 -7.84
C LYS A 167 -10.36 33.35 -7.79
N GLY A 168 -11.37 33.28 -6.92
CA GLY A 168 -12.44 34.29 -6.80
C GLY A 168 -13.78 33.83 -7.40
N ASP A 169 -13.74 33.09 -8.51
CA ASP A 169 -14.94 32.59 -9.20
C ASP A 169 -15.26 31.13 -8.81
N TRP A 170 -14.25 30.27 -8.83
CA TRP A 170 -14.41 28.83 -8.56
C TRP A 170 -14.26 28.48 -7.08
N TYR A 171 -13.51 29.29 -6.34
CA TYR A 171 -13.32 29.20 -4.90
C TYR A 171 -12.95 30.58 -4.32
N SER A 172 -13.28 30.84 -3.05
CA SER A 172 -13.07 32.18 -2.46
C SER A 172 -11.61 32.59 -2.45
N ALA A 173 -11.35 33.85 -2.79
CA ALA A 173 -10.01 34.43 -2.84
C ALA A 173 -9.37 34.59 -1.45
N GLN A 174 -10.17 34.59 -0.38
CA GLN A 174 -9.74 34.80 1.01
C GLN A 174 -9.23 33.50 1.67
N LEU A 175 -9.44 32.34 1.03
CA LEU A 175 -8.99 31.05 1.55
C LEU A 175 -7.47 30.88 1.37
N SER A 176 -6.83 30.28 2.37
CA SER A 176 -5.42 29.89 2.27
C SER A 176 -5.22 28.82 1.18
N ALA A 177 -4.03 28.80 0.58
CA ALA A 177 -3.68 27.80 -0.42
C ALA A 177 -3.70 26.35 0.12
N THR A 178 -3.66 26.19 1.44
CA THR A 178 -3.71 24.91 2.15
C THR A 178 -5.13 24.45 2.47
N SER A 179 -6.13 25.30 2.32
CA SER A 179 -7.52 24.96 2.65
C SER A 179 -8.13 23.98 1.65
N LEU A 180 -8.81 22.96 2.15
CA LEU A 180 -9.57 21.97 1.35
C LEU A 180 -10.74 22.58 0.58
N HIS A 181 -11.22 23.77 0.97
CA HIS A 181 -12.23 24.50 0.22
C HIS A 181 -11.62 25.43 -0.86
N GLY A 182 -10.28 25.51 -0.95
CA GLY A 182 -9.53 26.25 -1.96
C GLY A 182 -8.85 25.34 -2.97
N ILE A 183 -7.69 25.78 -3.49
CA ILE A 183 -6.91 25.03 -4.50
C ILE A 183 -6.50 23.62 -4.03
N GLN A 184 -6.22 23.46 -2.73
CA GLN A 184 -5.86 22.17 -2.16
C GLN A 184 -6.99 21.16 -2.24
N GLY A 185 -8.25 21.61 -2.22
CA GLY A 185 -9.41 20.77 -2.49
C GLY A 185 -9.32 20.09 -3.84
N TYR A 186 -9.11 20.86 -4.91
CA TYR A 186 -8.97 20.31 -6.26
C TYR A 186 -7.81 19.31 -6.35
N ARG A 187 -6.65 19.64 -5.77
CA ARG A 187 -5.47 18.75 -5.74
C ARG A 187 -5.78 17.43 -5.06
N VAL A 188 -6.37 17.48 -3.86
CA VAL A 188 -6.67 16.30 -3.06
C VAL A 188 -7.78 15.48 -3.71
N PHE A 189 -8.90 16.08 -4.10
CA PHE A 189 -10.06 15.33 -4.59
C PHE A 189 -9.89 14.78 -6.02
N ILE A 190 -9.17 15.48 -6.92
CA ILE A 190 -8.82 14.92 -8.23
C ILE A 190 -7.85 13.75 -8.06
N ALA A 191 -6.84 13.87 -7.18
CA ALA A 191 -5.95 12.76 -6.86
C ALA A 191 -6.71 11.57 -6.24
N ILE A 192 -7.66 11.83 -5.34
CA ILE A 192 -8.54 10.80 -4.77
C ILE A 192 -9.35 10.11 -5.86
N ALA A 193 -9.94 10.87 -6.80
CA ALA A 193 -10.75 10.32 -7.87
C ALA A 193 -9.93 9.43 -8.81
N MET A 194 -8.74 9.86 -9.24
CA MET A 194 -7.83 9.03 -10.03
C MET A 194 -7.42 7.76 -9.28
N MET A 195 -7.06 7.88 -8.00
CA MET A 195 -6.68 6.74 -7.18
C MET A 195 -7.83 5.76 -6.94
N LEU A 196 -9.06 6.26 -6.80
CA LEU A 196 -10.25 5.43 -6.61
C LEU A 196 -10.68 4.77 -7.92
N GLY A 197 -10.61 5.50 -9.05
CA GLY A 197 -10.89 5.00 -10.39
C GLY A 197 -9.95 3.85 -10.75
N ASP A 198 -8.65 4.07 -10.60
CA ASP A 198 -7.63 3.03 -10.75
C ASP A 198 -7.90 1.82 -9.83
N GLY A 199 -8.18 2.09 -8.55
CA GLY A 199 -8.46 1.04 -7.57
C GLY A 199 -9.70 0.22 -7.89
N LEU A 200 -10.79 0.88 -8.33
CA LEU A 200 -12.05 0.22 -8.68
C LEU A 200 -11.93 -0.54 -9.99
N PHE A 201 -11.26 0.02 -10.99
CA PHE A 201 -10.98 -0.65 -12.26
C PHE A 201 -10.19 -1.94 -12.03
N HIS A 202 -9.08 -1.87 -11.30
CA HIS A 202 -8.29 -3.05 -10.97
C HIS A 202 -9.09 -4.04 -10.13
N PHE A 203 -9.87 -3.58 -9.16
CA PHE A 203 -10.73 -4.47 -8.38
C PHE A 203 -11.72 -5.23 -9.25
N ALA A 204 -12.47 -4.53 -10.09
CA ALA A 204 -13.47 -5.11 -10.99
C ALA A 204 -12.82 -6.04 -12.02
N TYR A 205 -11.73 -5.60 -12.64
CA TYR A 205 -10.95 -6.40 -13.59
C TYR A 205 -10.46 -7.69 -12.95
N MET A 206 -9.82 -7.61 -11.77
CA MET A 206 -9.32 -8.80 -11.07
C MET A 206 -10.45 -9.74 -10.63
N LEU A 207 -11.60 -9.20 -10.25
CA LEU A 207 -12.78 -9.98 -9.90
C LEU A 207 -13.35 -10.70 -11.14
N VAL A 208 -13.46 -10.02 -12.28
CA VAL A 208 -13.89 -10.62 -13.55
C VAL A 208 -12.92 -11.71 -14.00
N VAL A 209 -11.61 -11.43 -14.05
CA VAL A 209 -10.58 -12.42 -14.39
C VAL A 209 -10.65 -13.62 -13.46
N THR A 210 -10.85 -13.39 -12.16
CA THR A 210 -11.04 -14.45 -11.17
C THR A 210 -12.26 -15.31 -11.53
N ILE A 211 -13.43 -14.72 -11.71
CA ILE A 211 -14.67 -15.46 -12.02
C ILE A 211 -14.56 -16.21 -13.37
N SER A 212 -13.99 -15.56 -14.39
CA SER A 212 -13.75 -16.18 -15.69
C SER A 212 -12.79 -17.36 -15.55
N SER A 213 -11.70 -17.25 -14.79
CA SER A 213 -10.78 -18.37 -14.55
C SER A 213 -11.43 -19.54 -13.79
N PHE A 214 -12.45 -19.26 -12.96
CA PHE A 214 -13.24 -20.31 -12.31
C PHE A 214 -14.20 -21.02 -13.28
N THR A 215 -14.62 -20.33 -14.34
CA THR A 215 -15.60 -20.79 -15.34
C THR A 215 -14.93 -21.47 -16.53
N GLU A 216 -13.79 -20.95 -17.01
CA GLU A 216 -12.93 -21.51 -18.05
C GLU A 216 -12.08 -22.67 -17.53
N ARG A 217 -12.75 -23.67 -16.94
CA ARG A 217 -12.11 -24.96 -16.62
C ARG A 217 -11.90 -25.75 -17.90
N GLY A 218 -10.88 -25.39 -18.68
CA GLY A 218 -10.34 -26.26 -19.70
C GLY A 218 -9.68 -27.50 -19.07
N PRO A 219 -9.69 -28.67 -19.75
CA PRO A 219 -8.90 -29.82 -19.32
C PRO A 219 -7.42 -29.43 -19.28
N PRO A 220 -6.61 -30.03 -18.39
CA PRO A 220 -5.20 -29.67 -18.25
C PRO A 220 -4.48 -29.84 -19.59
N GLN A 221 -3.92 -28.75 -20.12
CA GLN A 221 -3.11 -28.78 -21.33
C GLN A 221 -1.73 -29.35 -20.97
N ASN A 222 -1.47 -30.53 -21.53
CA ASN A 222 -0.26 -31.32 -21.34
C ASN A 222 0.87 -30.79 -22.24
N ASP A 223 1.60 -29.78 -21.78
CA ASP A 223 2.92 -29.45 -22.35
C ASP A 223 3.99 -30.25 -21.59
N TYR A 224 4.47 -31.32 -22.23
CA TYR A 224 5.42 -32.27 -21.66
C TYR A 224 6.85 -32.00 -22.15
N SER A 225 7.74 -31.73 -21.19
CA SER A 225 9.17 -32.04 -21.27
C SER A 225 9.51 -32.95 -20.07
N ASP A 226 10.13 -34.11 -20.33
CA ASP A 226 10.28 -35.19 -19.35
C ASP A 226 11.13 -34.83 -18.11
N GLU A 227 12.13 -33.95 -18.25
CA GLU A 227 12.93 -33.47 -17.10
C GLU A 227 12.13 -32.52 -16.19
N ASP A 228 11.27 -31.69 -16.80
CA ASP A 228 10.47 -30.70 -16.10
C ASP A 228 9.32 -31.37 -15.31
N ASP A 229 8.91 -32.58 -15.71
CA ASP A 229 7.89 -33.37 -15.01
C ASP A 229 8.42 -34.04 -13.72
N HIS A 230 9.69 -34.48 -13.70
CA HIS A 230 10.29 -35.08 -12.50
C HIS A 230 10.49 -34.04 -11.38
N ASP A 231 11.09 -32.89 -11.70
CA ASP A 231 11.28 -31.80 -10.74
C ASP A 231 9.95 -31.23 -10.24
N LYS A 232 8.94 -31.14 -11.11
CA LYS A 232 7.58 -30.75 -10.71
C LYS A 232 6.94 -31.77 -9.76
N LYS A 233 7.12 -33.08 -9.99
CA LYS A 233 6.63 -34.13 -9.08
C LYS A 233 7.28 -34.02 -7.71
N ILE A 234 8.59 -33.81 -7.64
CA ILE A 234 9.31 -33.60 -6.37
C ILE A 234 8.75 -32.37 -5.65
N ARG A 235 8.66 -31.21 -6.33
CA ARG A 235 8.15 -29.98 -5.71
C ARG A 235 6.72 -30.13 -5.19
N ASN A 236 5.86 -30.80 -5.96
CA ASN A 236 4.49 -31.09 -5.54
C ASN A 236 4.44 -32.00 -4.31
N ASP A 237 5.24 -33.07 -4.28
CA ASP A 237 5.27 -34.00 -3.13
C ASP A 237 5.70 -33.28 -1.85
N TYR A 238 6.80 -32.53 -1.87
CA TYR A 238 7.27 -31.77 -0.70
C TYR A 238 6.26 -30.71 -0.25
N PHE A 239 5.64 -29.98 -1.19
CA PHE A 239 4.65 -28.95 -0.87
C PHE A 239 3.34 -29.53 -0.31
N LEU A 240 3.02 -30.77 -0.68
CA LEU A 240 1.85 -31.51 -0.19
C LEU A 240 2.16 -32.36 1.06
N LYS A 241 3.40 -32.67 1.39
CA LYS A 241 3.72 -33.48 2.58
C LYS A 241 3.50 -32.70 3.87
N ASP A 242 3.99 -31.46 3.92
CA ASP A 242 3.90 -30.58 5.09
C ASP A 242 2.76 -29.58 4.98
N GLN A 243 1.52 -30.09 5.06
CA GLN A 243 0.33 -29.24 5.02
C GLN A 243 -0.07 -28.73 6.39
N ILE A 244 -0.48 -27.47 6.42
CA ILE A 244 -1.25 -26.94 7.53
C ILE A 244 -2.67 -27.47 7.33
N PRO A 245 -3.25 -28.16 8.32
CA PRO A 245 -4.60 -28.67 8.18
C PRO A 245 -5.60 -27.54 7.90
N ASN A 246 -6.52 -27.74 6.96
CA ASN A 246 -7.53 -26.72 6.64
C ASN A 246 -8.39 -26.34 7.86
N TRP A 247 -8.65 -27.27 8.76
CA TRP A 247 -9.37 -26.98 10.01
C TRP A 247 -8.60 -26.00 10.91
N ALA A 248 -7.27 -26.11 10.95
CA ALA A 248 -6.42 -25.21 11.72
C ALA A 248 -6.36 -23.82 11.07
N ALA A 249 -6.38 -23.76 9.73
CA ALA A 249 -6.48 -22.50 8.98
C ALA A 249 -7.81 -21.78 9.28
N VAL A 250 -8.94 -22.49 9.11
CA VAL A 250 -10.28 -21.94 9.35
C VAL A 250 -10.48 -21.59 10.83
N GLY A 251 -10.06 -22.46 11.74
CA GLY A 251 -10.15 -22.24 13.18
C GLY A 251 -9.29 -21.07 13.64
N GLY A 252 -8.07 -20.92 13.12
CA GLY A 252 -7.20 -19.78 13.40
C GLY A 252 -7.78 -18.46 12.87
N TYR A 253 -8.32 -18.47 11.65
CA TYR A 253 -9.00 -17.29 11.10
C TYR A 253 -10.22 -16.89 11.93
N ALA A 254 -11.10 -17.85 12.25
CA ALA A 254 -12.29 -17.61 13.06
C ALA A 254 -11.93 -17.13 14.47
N GLY A 255 -10.91 -17.73 15.11
CA GLY A 255 -10.42 -17.32 16.42
C GLY A 255 -9.90 -15.89 16.42
N ILE A 256 -9.08 -15.51 15.44
CA ILE A 256 -8.59 -14.14 15.31
C ILE A 256 -9.76 -13.20 15.02
N ALA A 257 -10.66 -13.54 14.10
CA ALA A 257 -11.83 -12.71 13.78
C ALA A 257 -12.70 -12.43 15.01
N LEU A 258 -12.95 -13.44 15.86
CA LEU A 258 -13.69 -13.28 17.12
C LEU A 258 -12.98 -12.33 18.08
N ILE A 259 -11.66 -12.46 18.24
CA ILE A 259 -10.85 -11.55 19.06
C ILE A 259 -10.95 -10.13 18.49
N SER A 260 -10.86 -9.97 17.16
CA SER A 260 -10.96 -8.67 16.50
C SER A 260 -12.30 -7.99 16.67
N ILE A 261 -13.40 -8.74 16.60
CA ILE A 261 -14.75 -8.25 16.83
C ILE A 261 -14.90 -7.66 18.25
N ILE A 262 -14.09 -8.08 19.21
CA ILE A 262 -14.08 -7.56 20.58
C ILE A 262 -13.06 -6.42 20.75
N VAL A 263 -11.81 -6.62 20.33
CA VAL A 263 -10.71 -5.68 20.60
C VAL A 263 -10.78 -4.41 19.73
N VAL A 264 -11.20 -4.53 18.48
CA VAL A 264 -11.26 -3.38 17.56
C VAL A 264 -12.30 -2.35 18.02
N PRO A 265 -13.53 -2.70 18.44
CA PRO A 265 -14.48 -1.74 18.98
C PRO A 265 -14.04 -1.09 20.30
N ILE A 266 -13.33 -1.82 21.18
CA ILE A 266 -12.76 -1.25 22.41
C ILE A 266 -11.70 -0.20 22.06
N THR A 267 -10.90 -0.46 21.03
CA THR A 267 -9.86 0.46 20.59
C THR A 267 -10.44 1.67 19.85
N PHE A 268 -11.41 1.42 18.98
CA PHE A 268 -12.07 2.41 18.14
C PHE A 268 -13.58 2.32 18.32
N HIS A 269 -14.12 3.05 19.30
CA HIS A 269 -15.56 3.04 19.61
C HIS A 269 -16.47 3.35 18.39
N SER A 270 -15.96 4.08 17.39
CA SER A 270 -16.66 4.35 16.13
C SER A 270 -16.91 3.09 15.29
N LEU A 271 -16.07 2.06 15.41
CA LEU A 271 -16.28 0.75 14.78
C LEU A 271 -17.03 -0.17 15.73
N LYS A 272 -18.33 -0.31 15.53
CA LYS A 272 -19.13 -1.31 16.26
C LYS A 272 -18.82 -2.73 15.79
N TRP A 273 -19.09 -3.73 16.64
CA TRP A 273 -18.80 -5.16 16.40
C TRP A 273 -19.29 -5.67 15.03
N TYR A 274 -20.47 -5.22 14.58
CA TYR A 274 -21.04 -5.65 13.29
C TYR A 274 -20.28 -5.11 12.08
N HIS A 275 -19.65 -3.93 12.18
CA HIS A 275 -18.79 -3.41 11.11
C HIS A 275 -17.55 -4.30 10.94
N VAL A 276 -16.95 -4.69 12.07
CA VAL A 276 -15.77 -5.56 12.09
C VAL A 276 -16.14 -6.94 11.55
N LEU A 277 -17.29 -7.49 11.97
CA LEU A 277 -17.79 -8.76 11.45
C LEU A 277 -17.92 -8.73 9.91
N VAL A 278 -18.57 -7.70 9.36
CA VAL A 278 -18.70 -7.56 7.89
C VAL A 278 -17.34 -7.44 7.20
N ALA A 279 -16.40 -6.69 7.79
CA ALA A 279 -15.04 -6.60 7.26
C ALA A 279 -14.36 -7.97 7.18
N TYR A 280 -14.47 -8.79 8.24
CA TYR A 280 -13.91 -10.16 8.27
C TYR A 280 -14.66 -11.15 7.36
N LEU A 281 -15.93 -10.93 7.03
CA LEU A 281 -16.63 -11.75 6.04
C LEU A 281 -16.15 -11.47 4.61
N ILE A 282 -15.88 -10.20 4.30
CA ILE A 282 -15.44 -9.75 2.97
C ILE A 282 -13.94 -9.98 2.76
N ALA A 283 -13.13 -9.87 3.83
CA ALA A 283 -11.68 -9.88 3.73
C ALA A 283 -11.07 -11.12 3.02
N PRO A 284 -11.54 -12.37 3.22
CA PRO A 284 -10.98 -13.54 2.52
C PRO A 284 -11.19 -13.49 1.00
N ILE A 285 -12.31 -12.93 0.54
CA ILE A 285 -12.60 -12.76 -0.89
C ILE A 285 -11.60 -11.77 -1.50
N LEU A 286 -11.42 -10.63 -0.83
CA LEU A 286 -10.46 -9.61 -1.27
C LEU A 286 -9.01 -10.11 -1.16
N ALA A 287 -8.70 -10.90 -0.14
CA ALA A 287 -7.39 -11.51 0.07
C ALA A 287 -7.04 -12.46 -1.07
N PHE A 288 -8.00 -13.26 -1.52
CA PHE A 288 -7.86 -14.08 -2.71
C PHE A 288 -7.62 -13.23 -3.96
N CYS A 289 -8.48 -12.24 -4.25
CA CYS A 289 -8.36 -11.40 -5.45
C CYS A 289 -7.00 -10.69 -5.50
N LYS A 290 -6.57 -10.11 -4.37
CA LYS A 290 -5.27 -9.46 -4.29
C LYS A 290 -4.13 -10.46 -4.46
N SER A 291 -4.14 -11.57 -3.74
CA SER A 291 -3.08 -12.57 -3.82
C SER A 291 -2.97 -13.14 -5.24
N TYR A 292 -4.10 -13.29 -5.95
CA TYR A 292 -4.15 -13.73 -7.34
C TYR A 292 -3.54 -12.68 -8.26
N GLY A 293 -3.92 -11.40 -8.10
CA GLY A 293 -3.34 -10.28 -8.85
C GLY A 293 -1.83 -10.14 -8.66
N ALA A 294 -1.37 -10.17 -7.40
CA ALA A 294 0.05 -10.17 -7.09
C ALA A 294 0.78 -11.38 -7.70
N GLY A 295 0.12 -12.54 -7.80
CA GLY A 295 0.67 -13.72 -8.46
C GLY A 295 0.90 -13.56 -9.96
N LEU A 296 0.13 -12.70 -10.63
CA LEU A 296 0.26 -12.42 -12.07
C LEU A 296 1.17 -11.22 -12.35
N THR A 297 1.07 -10.14 -11.57
CA THR A 297 1.67 -8.85 -11.90
C THR A 297 2.74 -8.37 -10.90
N ASP A 298 2.88 -9.04 -9.76
CA ASP A 298 3.71 -8.61 -8.62
C ASP A 298 3.32 -7.25 -8.02
N TRP A 299 2.18 -6.70 -8.42
CA TRP A 299 1.72 -5.39 -7.99
C TRP A 299 0.85 -5.48 -6.74
N SER A 300 1.20 -4.71 -5.69
CA SER A 300 0.37 -4.63 -4.48
C SER A 300 -0.76 -3.63 -4.65
N LEU A 301 -1.99 -4.15 -4.76
CA LEU A 301 -3.22 -3.36 -4.77
C LEU A 301 -3.75 -3.05 -3.35
N ALA A 302 -2.99 -3.34 -2.29
CA ALA A 302 -3.49 -3.26 -0.91
C ALA A 302 -4.08 -1.89 -0.55
N SER A 303 -3.37 -0.82 -0.92
CA SER A 303 -3.82 0.55 -0.67
C SER A 303 -5.12 0.89 -1.41
N ASN A 304 -5.35 0.30 -2.59
CA ASN A 304 -6.57 0.50 -3.36
C ASN A 304 -7.78 -0.16 -2.67
N TYR A 305 -7.64 -1.40 -2.20
CA TYR A 305 -8.66 -2.05 -1.36
C TYR A 305 -8.90 -1.29 -0.04
N GLY A 306 -7.83 -0.77 0.57
CA GLY A 306 -7.91 0.07 1.76
C GLY A 306 -8.77 1.31 1.55
N LYS A 307 -8.56 2.05 0.45
CA LYS A 307 -9.36 3.25 0.11
C LYS A 307 -10.84 2.95 -0.08
N ILE A 308 -11.19 1.80 -0.66
CA ILE A 308 -12.60 1.35 -0.77
C ILE A 308 -13.19 1.08 0.62
N ALA A 309 -12.41 0.51 1.53
CA ALA A 309 -12.82 0.32 2.92
C ALA A 309 -13.01 1.66 3.65
N ILE A 310 -12.16 2.66 3.40
CA ILE A 310 -12.35 4.01 3.96
C ILE A 310 -13.74 4.52 3.57
N LEU A 311 -14.04 4.61 2.26
CA LEU A 311 -15.31 5.18 1.79
C LEU A 311 -16.53 4.44 2.35
N THR A 312 -16.52 3.12 2.27
CA THR A 312 -17.65 2.29 2.71
C THR A 312 -17.93 2.46 4.20
N PHE A 313 -16.91 2.33 5.05
CA PHE A 313 -17.09 2.40 6.50
C PHE A 313 -17.22 3.84 7.02
N SER A 314 -16.59 4.81 6.36
CA SER A 314 -16.78 6.23 6.65
C SER A 314 -18.22 6.67 6.38
N TYR A 315 -18.76 6.30 5.22
CA TYR A 315 -20.18 6.56 4.88
C TYR A 315 -21.12 5.88 5.87
N TRP A 316 -20.88 4.59 6.17
CA TRP A 316 -21.78 3.81 7.02
C TRP A 316 -21.87 4.33 8.46
N VAL A 317 -20.76 4.81 9.03
CA VAL A 317 -20.74 5.33 10.41
C VAL A 317 -21.22 6.79 10.49
N GLY A 318 -20.91 7.62 9.48
CA GLY A 318 -21.27 9.03 9.43
C GLY A 318 -20.41 9.94 10.32
N LEU A 319 -20.50 11.26 10.12
CA LEU A 319 -19.58 12.23 10.74
C LEU A 319 -19.72 12.27 12.26
N GLU A 320 -20.96 12.30 12.73
CA GLU A 320 -21.30 12.49 14.15
C GLU A 320 -20.78 11.35 15.03
N ASN A 321 -20.78 10.12 14.48
CA ASN A 321 -20.35 8.91 15.18
C ASN A 321 -18.85 8.58 15.00
N GLY A 322 -18.07 9.45 14.34
CA GLY A 322 -16.63 9.24 14.14
C GLY A 322 -16.26 8.48 12.86
N GLY A 323 -17.02 8.68 11.77
CA GLY A 323 -16.81 8.00 10.48
C GLY A 323 -15.41 8.16 9.88
N VAL A 324 -14.70 9.24 10.20
CA VAL A 324 -13.31 9.41 9.75
C VAL A 324 -12.39 8.39 10.41
N ILE A 325 -12.51 8.18 11.72
CA ILE A 325 -11.72 7.16 12.42
C ILE A 325 -12.14 5.77 11.97
N ALA A 326 -13.44 5.54 11.84
CA ALA A 326 -13.96 4.23 11.43
C ALA A 326 -13.42 3.81 10.06
N GLY A 327 -13.42 4.71 9.07
CA GLY A 327 -12.87 4.43 7.75
C GLY A 327 -11.35 4.25 7.74
N LEU A 328 -10.61 5.08 8.50
CA LEU A 328 -9.15 4.93 8.58
C LEU A 328 -8.73 3.63 9.29
N ALA A 329 -9.44 3.25 10.36
CA ALA A 329 -9.20 1.99 11.06
C ALA A 329 -9.62 0.78 10.22
N SER A 330 -10.79 0.81 9.57
CA SER A 330 -11.20 -0.29 8.67
C SER A 330 -10.25 -0.46 7.49
N CYS A 331 -9.70 0.64 6.97
CA CYS A 331 -8.65 0.63 5.96
C CYS A 331 -7.39 -0.08 6.43
N GLY A 332 -6.88 0.26 7.63
CA GLY A 332 -5.71 -0.39 8.19
C GLY A 332 -5.95 -1.88 8.42
N LEU A 333 -7.15 -2.25 8.89
CA LEU A 333 -7.56 -3.63 9.10
C LEU A 333 -7.57 -4.40 7.77
N MET A 334 -8.20 -3.83 6.74
CA MET A 334 -8.27 -4.43 5.42
C MET A 334 -6.87 -4.56 4.80
N MET A 335 -6.09 -3.48 4.77
CA MET A 335 -4.73 -3.51 4.22
C MET A 335 -3.86 -4.56 4.90
N SER A 336 -3.87 -4.62 6.23
CA SER A 336 -3.06 -5.56 7.00
C SER A 336 -3.40 -7.03 6.66
N ILE A 337 -4.69 -7.39 6.64
CA ILE A 337 -5.14 -8.74 6.27
C ILE A 337 -4.73 -9.09 4.84
N LEU A 338 -4.91 -8.15 3.91
CA LEU A 338 -4.59 -8.37 2.51
C LEU A 338 -3.08 -8.45 2.24
N ASP A 339 -2.27 -7.63 2.92
CA ASP A 339 -0.80 -7.64 2.82
C ASP A 339 -0.21 -8.93 3.37
N THR A 340 -0.60 -9.36 4.56
CA THR A 340 -0.05 -10.60 5.13
C THR A 340 -0.50 -11.84 4.36
N ALA A 341 -1.74 -11.86 3.83
CA ALA A 341 -2.21 -12.95 2.95
C ALA A 341 -1.41 -13.03 1.64
N SER A 342 -1.28 -11.91 0.93
CA SER A 342 -0.57 -11.88 -0.36
C SER A 342 0.93 -12.16 -0.20
N GLY A 343 1.55 -11.63 0.85
CA GLY A 343 2.96 -11.89 1.17
C GLY A 343 3.21 -13.37 1.42
N LEU A 344 2.40 -14.00 2.28
CA LEU A 344 2.53 -15.43 2.59
C LEU A 344 2.37 -16.31 1.34
N MET A 345 1.51 -15.94 0.39
CA MET A 345 1.36 -16.69 -0.86
C MET A 345 2.62 -16.57 -1.75
N GLY A 346 3.22 -15.38 -1.79
CA GLY A 346 4.53 -15.16 -2.43
C GLY A 346 5.62 -16.02 -1.78
N ASP A 347 5.66 -16.07 -0.45
CA ASP A 347 6.60 -16.90 0.29
C ASP A 347 6.38 -18.40 0.06
N PHE A 348 5.11 -18.84 -0.06
CA PHE A 348 4.81 -20.21 -0.46
C PHE A 348 5.28 -20.52 -1.89
N LYS A 349 5.24 -19.56 -2.81
CA LYS A 349 5.85 -19.74 -4.13
C LYS A 349 7.36 -19.91 -4.01
N THR A 350 8.02 -19.06 -3.22
CA THR A 350 9.46 -19.14 -2.97
C THR A 350 9.80 -20.53 -2.42
N GLY A 351 9.12 -20.94 -1.35
CA GLY A 351 9.29 -22.25 -0.71
C GLY A 351 9.02 -23.42 -1.64
N TYR A 352 8.03 -23.33 -2.52
CA TYR A 352 7.75 -24.35 -3.54
C TYR A 352 8.93 -24.54 -4.51
N LEU A 353 9.61 -23.45 -4.91
CA LEU A 353 10.75 -23.48 -5.83
C LEU A 353 12.07 -23.86 -5.15
N THR A 354 12.21 -23.59 -3.84
CA THR A 354 13.39 -23.96 -3.02
C THR A 354 13.20 -25.27 -2.25
N LEU A 355 12.13 -26.02 -2.52
CA LEU A 355 11.76 -27.27 -1.81
C LEU A 355 11.65 -27.10 -0.28
N THR A 356 11.33 -25.89 0.18
CA THR A 356 11.20 -25.60 1.60
C THR A 356 9.80 -25.93 2.11
N SER A 357 9.74 -26.49 3.33
CA SER A 357 8.50 -26.93 3.96
C SER A 357 7.50 -25.77 4.12
N PRO A 358 6.24 -25.90 3.62
CA PRO A 358 5.22 -24.87 3.80
C PRO A 358 4.85 -24.61 5.27
N ARG A 359 5.00 -25.60 6.15
CA ARG A 359 4.81 -25.40 7.60
C ARG A 359 5.86 -24.46 8.15
N SER A 360 7.13 -24.68 7.81
CA SER A 360 8.22 -23.80 8.24
C SER A 360 7.99 -22.37 7.74
N MET A 361 7.61 -22.19 6.47
CA MET A 361 7.30 -20.87 5.91
C MET A 361 6.20 -20.15 6.68
N PHE A 362 5.12 -20.86 7.01
CA PHE A 362 4.04 -20.28 7.79
C PHE A 362 4.45 -19.90 9.22
N PHE A 363 5.18 -20.77 9.92
CA PHE A 363 5.67 -20.44 11.27
C PHE A 363 6.69 -19.30 11.26
N SER A 364 7.58 -19.24 10.27
CA SER A 364 8.48 -18.10 10.06
C SER A 364 7.69 -16.81 9.87
N GLN A 365 6.61 -16.84 9.08
CA GLN A 365 5.75 -15.68 8.87
C GLN A 365 4.98 -15.27 10.14
N LEU A 366 4.54 -16.23 10.95
CA LEU A 366 3.93 -15.95 12.26
C LEU A 366 4.91 -15.24 13.19
N ILE A 367 6.14 -15.71 13.28
CA ILE A 367 7.19 -15.09 14.10
C ILE A 367 7.52 -13.70 13.58
N GLY A 368 7.73 -13.57 12.26
CA GLY A 368 8.00 -12.28 11.62
C GLY A 368 6.86 -11.28 11.85
N THR A 369 5.62 -11.71 11.74
CA THR A 369 4.43 -10.87 12.01
C THR A 369 4.34 -10.48 13.48
N ALA A 370 4.65 -11.38 14.41
CA ALA A 370 4.71 -11.07 15.84
C ALA A 370 5.78 -10.02 16.16
N MET A 371 6.97 -10.17 15.57
CA MET A 371 8.05 -9.20 15.71
C MET A 371 7.66 -7.86 15.10
N ASP A 372 7.04 -7.85 13.91
CA ASP A 372 6.56 -6.62 13.25
C ASP A 372 5.53 -5.87 14.10
N CYS A 373 4.57 -6.58 14.71
CA CYS A 373 3.57 -5.98 15.60
C CYS A 373 4.20 -5.26 16.81
N VAL A 374 5.43 -5.63 17.19
CA VAL A 374 6.18 -4.98 18.28
C VAL A 374 7.11 -3.88 17.74
N ILE A 375 7.91 -4.18 16.72
CA ILE A 375 8.94 -3.29 16.22
C ILE A 375 8.31 -2.06 15.54
N THR A 376 7.26 -2.24 14.74
CA THR A 376 6.66 -1.14 13.97
C THR A 376 6.10 -0.02 14.85
N PRO A 377 5.29 -0.28 15.90
CA PRO A 377 4.86 0.76 16.83
C PRO A 377 6.01 1.42 17.60
N LEU A 378 7.07 0.68 17.94
CA LEU A 378 8.23 1.22 18.64
C LEU A 378 9.03 2.18 17.75
N VAL A 379 9.29 1.81 16.51
CA VAL A 379 9.93 2.68 15.52
C VAL A 379 9.06 3.93 15.31
N PHE A 380 7.75 3.74 15.11
CA PHE A 380 6.82 4.87 14.98
C PHE A 380 6.85 5.80 16.20
N TRP A 381 6.91 5.25 17.40
CA TRP A 381 6.98 6.02 18.65
C TRP A 381 8.29 6.82 18.77
N ILE A 382 9.42 6.26 18.36
CA ILE A 382 10.70 6.97 18.31
C ILE A 382 10.58 8.19 17.39
N PHE A 383 10.05 8.01 16.18
CA PHE A 383 9.83 9.11 15.23
C PHE A 383 8.85 10.15 15.77
N ASN A 384 7.74 9.73 16.36
CA ASN A 384 6.72 10.62 16.91
C ASN A 384 7.20 11.39 18.15
N SER A 385 8.19 10.86 18.89
CA SER A 385 8.77 11.53 20.06
C SER A 385 9.91 12.47 19.68
N ALA A 386 10.69 12.12 18.66
CA ALA A 386 11.82 12.92 18.18
C ALA A 386 11.40 14.09 17.28
N TYR A 387 10.35 13.91 16.47
CA TYR A 387 9.91 14.88 15.48
C TYR A 387 8.41 15.16 15.58
N LYS A 388 8.01 16.40 15.28
CA LYS A 388 6.60 16.76 15.12
C LYS A 388 6.09 16.21 13.78
N LEU A 389 5.53 15.01 13.82
CA LEU A 389 4.97 14.36 12.64
C LEU A 389 3.77 15.13 12.09
N GLY A 390 3.83 15.39 10.78
CA GLY A 390 2.76 16.04 10.04
C GLY A 390 2.86 17.56 10.02
N ASP A 391 3.92 18.16 10.54
CA ASP A 391 4.15 19.61 10.41
C ASP A 391 4.38 19.97 8.93
N PRO A 392 3.56 20.84 8.32
CA PRO A 392 3.73 21.23 6.92
C PRO A 392 5.05 21.96 6.64
N GLU A 393 5.62 22.62 7.65
CA GLU A 393 6.88 23.35 7.56
C GLU A 393 8.06 22.57 8.17
N GLY A 394 7.79 21.43 8.80
CA GLY A 394 8.82 20.57 9.40
C GLY A 394 9.42 19.56 8.42
N SER A 395 10.42 18.82 8.89
CA SER A 395 11.13 17.82 8.08
C SER A 395 10.29 16.59 7.70
N TYR A 396 9.16 16.35 8.39
CA TYR A 396 8.31 15.16 8.20
C TYR A 396 6.83 15.53 8.00
N PRO A 397 6.46 16.12 6.86
CA PRO A 397 5.06 16.36 6.53
C PRO A 397 4.32 15.03 6.35
N ALA A 398 3.01 15.01 6.60
CA ALA A 398 2.17 13.81 6.51
C ALA A 398 1.15 13.90 5.35
N PRO A 399 1.60 14.02 4.09
CA PRO A 399 0.71 14.25 2.94
C PRO A 399 -0.27 13.10 2.73
N TYR A 400 0.17 11.85 2.94
CA TYR A 400 -0.71 10.68 2.91
C TYR A 400 -1.76 10.72 4.04
N GLY A 401 -1.41 11.20 5.23
CA GLY A 401 -2.37 11.35 6.32
C GLY A 401 -3.51 12.30 5.96
N LEU A 402 -3.19 13.42 5.30
CA LEU A 402 -4.17 14.38 4.79
C LEU A 402 -5.02 13.78 3.66
N MET A 403 -4.40 13.05 2.74
CA MET A 403 -5.10 12.39 1.64
C MET A 403 -6.11 11.34 2.14
N TYR A 404 -5.69 10.43 3.02
CA TYR A 404 -6.56 9.38 3.57
C TYR A 404 -7.69 9.99 4.43
N ARG A 405 -7.43 11.08 5.16
CA ARG A 405 -8.48 11.85 5.83
C ARG A 405 -9.45 12.47 4.83
N GLY A 406 -8.95 13.03 3.72
CA GLY A 406 -9.78 13.58 2.65
C GLY A 406 -10.73 12.55 2.06
N ILE A 407 -10.27 11.32 1.84
CA ILE A 407 -11.11 10.19 1.39
C ILE A 407 -12.19 9.87 2.43
N ALA A 408 -11.81 9.85 3.71
CA ALA A 408 -12.75 9.56 4.78
C ALA A 408 -13.83 10.66 4.92
N LEU A 409 -13.44 11.93 4.81
CA LEU A 409 -14.38 13.06 4.80
C LEU A 409 -15.29 13.00 3.58
N LEU A 410 -14.77 12.66 2.39
CA LEU A 410 -15.59 12.47 1.18
C LEU A 410 -16.64 11.38 1.38
N GLY A 411 -16.27 10.26 2.01
CA GLY A 411 -17.20 9.19 2.33
C GLY A 411 -18.29 9.62 3.30
N VAL A 412 -17.97 10.50 4.25
CA VAL A 412 -18.90 10.97 5.28
C VAL A 412 -19.82 12.11 4.81
N GLU A 413 -19.26 13.15 4.22
CA GLU A 413 -19.97 14.38 3.84
C GLU A 413 -20.72 14.23 2.51
N GLY A 414 -20.35 13.21 1.71
CA GLY A 414 -20.83 13.03 0.36
C GLY A 414 -20.27 14.08 -0.61
N PHE A 415 -20.64 13.96 -1.89
CA PHE A 415 -20.08 14.79 -2.96
C PHE A 415 -20.49 16.28 -2.95
N GLY A 416 -21.36 16.69 -2.01
CA GLY A 416 -21.93 18.03 -1.93
C GLY A 416 -21.04 19.09 -1.25
N SER A 417 -20.01 18.68 -0.49
CA SER A 417 -19.12 19.60 0.24
C SER A 417 -17.94 20.14 -0.60
N LEU A 418 -17.82 19.71 -1.85
CA LEU A 418 -16.72 20.04 -2.74
C LEU A 418 -16.84 21.45 -3.36
N PRO A 419 -15.71 22.13 -3.65
CA PRO A 419 -15.71 23.39 -4.40
C PRO A 419 -16.44 23.30 -5.75
N LYS A 420 -16.90 24.43 -6.29
CA LYS A 420 -17.64 24.46 -7.57
C LYS A 420 -16.83 23.77 -8.67
N HIS A 421 -17.48 22.95 -9.49
CA HIS A 421 -16.85 22.16 -10.56
C HIS A 421 -15.80 21.10 -10.13
N CYS A 422 -15.39 21.05 -8.87
CA CYS A 422 -14.43 20.06 -8.37
C CYS A 422 -14.94 18.63 -8.58
N LEU A 423 -16.22 18.36 -8.28
CA LEU A 423 -16.83 17.06 -8.52
C LEU A 423 -16.86 16.68 -10.01
N ARG A 424 -17.15 17.63 -10.91
CA ARG A 424 -17.19 17.36 -12.35
C ARG A 424 -15.81 17.00 -12.89
N LEU A 425 -14.78 17.72 -12.43
CA LEU A 425 -13.38 17.40 -12.76
C LEU A 425 -12.99 16.04 -12.18
N ALA A 426 -13.31 15.78 -10.91
CA ALA A 426 -13.04 14.51 -10.25
C ALA A 426 -13.68 13.33 -10.99
N ILE A 427 -14.95 13.44 -11.43
CA ILE A 427 -15.61 12.41 -12.24
C ILE A 427 -14.90 12.24 -13.60
N GLY A 428 -14.47 13.33 -14.23
CA GLY A 428 -13.73 13.25 -15.50
C GLY A 428 -12.39 12.54 -15.40
N PHE A 429 -11.70 12.67 -14.26
CA PHE A 429 -10.42 11.99 -13.97
C PHE A 429 -10.58 10.61 -13.32
N PHE A 430 -11.79 10.22 -12.94
CA PHE A 430 -12.08 8.92 -12.36
C PHE A 430 -12.09 7.80 -13.43
N TRP A 431 -12.55 8.14 -14.63
CA TRP A 431 -12.54 7.27 -15.81
C TRP A 431 -11.27 7.49 -16.62
#